data_AF-A0A7J2PMI5-F1
#
_entry.id   AF-A0A7J2PMI5-F1
#
_cell.length_a   1.000
_cell.length_b   1.000
_cell.length_c   1.000
_cell.angle_alpha   90.00
_cell.angle_beta   90.00
_cell.angle_gamma   90.00
#
_symmetry.space_group_name_H-M   'P 1'
#
loop_
_entity.id
_entity.type
_entity.pdbx_description
1 polymer ?
#
loop_
_entity_poly.entity_id
_entity_poly.type
_entity_poly.pdbx_seq_one_letter_code
_entity_poly.pdbx_strand_id
1 'polypeptide(L)'
;MSNFNIEKIRAEKVRDFYLIHRDGITLSHRAYIRSKMDESLLSGFLTAIFAISKELSIKEIQVMEMDDIKVIYDSVPPFLLILTVNKDISLEFGKSILSDAMKLFEGIYDGFSEEVKADLNDLIEELKILDFNSQVDKIVNRGLMDEYFRNPLSIVDEMEKYLVSLFGSMGKEIIESSMTKISKFRANFQKENVEQLVSLIEESLSRKINPSQASIITQQLRNTFSQQNNINKS
;
A
#
# COMPACT_ATOMS: atom_id res chain seq x y z
N MET A 1 21.17 -4.74 -8.34
CA MET A 1 20.69 -4.70 -6.95
C MET A 1 19.19 -4.42 -7.01
N SER A 2 18.35 -5.24 -6.38
CA SER A 2 16.91 -4.95 -6.32
C SER A 2 16.70 -3.71 -5.45
N ASN A 3 15.96 -2.71 -5.93
CA ASN A 3 15.61 -1.54 -5.13
C ASN A 3 14.67 -1.97 -4.00
N PHE A 4 15.08 -1.79 -2.75
CA PHE A 4 14.16 -1.84 -1.61
C PHE A 4 13.45 -0.51 -1.52
N ASN A 5 12.15 -0.51 -1.81
CA ASN A 5 11.32 0.67 -1.72
C ASN A 5 9.89 0.28 -1.30
N ILE A 6 9.12 1.29 -0.90
CA ILE A 6 7.72 1.11 -0.50
C ILE A 6 6.85 0.54 -1.63
N GLU A 7 7.20 0.80 -2.89
CA GLU A 7 6.44 0.31 -4.04
C GLU A 7 6.50 -1.21 -4.15
N LYS A 8 7.66 -1.81 -3.85
CA LYS A 8 7.83 -3.26 -3.82
C LYS A 8 6.99 -3.88 -2.70
N ILE A 9 7.08 -3.33 -1.49
CA ILE A 9 6.27 -3.77 -0.34
C ILE A 9 4.78 -3.68 -0.66
N ARG A 10 4.36 -2.58 -1.29
CA ARG A 10 2.99 -2.38 -1.74
C ARG A 10 2.55 -3.43 -2.74
N ALA A 11 3.35 -3.70 -3.76
CA ALA A 11 3.06 -4.72 -4.78
C ALA A 11 3.03 -6.15 -4.21
N GLU A 12 3.60 -6.41 -3.04
CA GLU A 12 3.52 -7.70 -2.36
C GLU A 12 2.24 -7.85 -1.49
N LYS A 13 1.46 -6.78 -1.30
CA LYS A 13 0.27 -6.78 -0.43
C LYS A 13 -1.00 -6.35 -1.15
N VAL A 14 -0.91 -5.29 -1.95
CA VAL A 14 -2.02 -4.67 -2.68
C VAL A 14 -1.80 -4.90 -4.17
N ARG A 15 -2.84 -5.38 -4.85
CA ARG A 15 -2.80 -5.64 -6.29
C ARG A 15 -3.33 -4.46 -7.07
N ASP A 16 -4.56 -4.06 -6.78
CA ASP A 16 -5.29 -3.09 -7.58
C ASP A 16 -6.24 -2.26 -6.71
N PHE A 17 -6.42 -1.00 -7.08
CA PHE A 17 -7.46 -0.12 -6.57
C PHE A 17 -8.34 0.34 -7.73
N TYR A 18 -9.66 0.33 -7.52
CA TYR A 18 -10.64 0.83 -8.48
C TYR A 18 -11.56 1.85 -7.83
N LEU A 19 -11.88 2.90 -8.59
CA LEU A 19 -13.03 3.77 -8.40
C LEU A 19 -13.94 3.59 -9.63
N ILE A 20 -15.14 3.07 -9.40
CA ILE A 20 -16.06 2.65 -10.45
C ILE A 20 -17.42 3.33 -10.23
N HIS A 21 -18.03 3.84 -11.29
CA HIS A 21 -19.43 4.25 -11.27
C HIS A 21 -20.33 3.01 -11.35
N ARG A 22 -21.49 3.00 -10.68
CA ARG A 22 -22.42 1.85 -10.63
C ARG A 22 -22.83 1.28 -12.00
N ASP A 23 -22.69 2.05 -13.08
CA ASP A 23 -22.95 1.60 -14.45
C ASP A 23 -21.79 0.77 -15.05
N GLY A 24 -20.73 0.51 -14.27
CA GLY A 24 -19.57 -0.29 -14.65
C GLY A 24 -18.43 0.51 -15.29
N ILE A 25 -18.57 1.83 -15.39
CA ILE A 25 -17.54 2.71 -15.94
C ILE A 25 -16.45 2.94 -14.89
N THR A 26 -15.22 2.57 -15.21
CA THR A 26 -14.06 2.82 -14.36
C THR A 26 -13.66 4.29 -14.44
N LEU A 27 -13.76 4.99 -13.31
CA LEU A 27 -13.35 6.40 -13.21
C LEU A 27 -11.85 6.52 -12.93
N SER A 28 -11.32 5.61 -12.13
CA SER A 28 -9.90 5.52 -11.84
C SER A 28 -9.49 4.09 -11.54
N HIS A 29 -8.33 3.69 -12.05
CA HIS A 29 -7.72 2.40 -11.79
C HIS A 29 -6.23 2.58 -11.51
N ARG A 30 -5.79 1.96 -10.42
CA ARG A 30 -4.39 1.90 -10.02
C ARG A 30 -3.96 0.45 -9.83
N ALA A 31 -3.24 -0.08 -10.82
CA ALA A 31 -2.57 -1.36 -10.73
C ALA A 31 -1.19 -1.24 -10.08
N TYR A 32 -0.94 -2.03 -9.04
CA TYR A 32 0.34 -2.16 -8.35
C TYR A 32 1.12 -3.39 -8.81
N ILE A 33 0.42 -4.42 -9.27
CA ILE A 33 1.00 -5.61 -9.88
C ILE A 33 0.58 -5.63 -11.35
N ARG A 34 1.52 -5.93 -12.25
CA ARG A 34 1.18 -6.14 -13.66
C ARG A 34 0.34 -7.40 -13.82
N SER A 35 -0.97 -7.23 -13.93
CA SER A 35 -1.88 -8.26 -14.39
C SER A 35 -1.97 -8.26 -15.92
N LYS A 36 -2.19 -9.43 -16.51
CA LYS A 36 -2.57 -9.55 -17.93
C LYS A 36 -4.08 -9.43 -18.15
N MET A 37 -4.84 -9.26 -17.06
CA MET A 37 -6.29 -9.21 -17.12
C MET A 37 -6.75 -7.88 -17.73
N ASP A 38 -7.74 -7.97 -18.61
CA ASP A 38 -8.37 -6.80 -19.21
C ASP A 38 -9.15 -6.02 -18.14
N GLU A 39 -8.87 -4.73 -18.04
CA GLU A 39 -9.45 -3.84 -17.03
C GLU A 39 -10.98 -3.73 -17.16
N SER A 40 -11.49 -3.65 -18.40
CA SER A 40 -12.92 -3.50 -18.67
C SER A 40 -13.69 -4.77 -18.32
N LEU A 41 -13.08 -5.94 -18.54
CA LEU A 41 -13.65 -7.22 -18.14
C LEU A 41 -13.74 -7.32 -16.61
N LEU A 42 -12.67 -6.93 -15.91
CA LEU A 42 -12.62 -7.02 -14.46
C LEU A 42 -13.56 -6.01 -13.79
N SER A 43 -13.60 -4.76 -14.24
CA SER A 43 -14.53 -3.75 -13.70
C SER A 43 -15.99 -4.15 -13.91
N GLY A 44 -16.34 -4.67 -15.09
CA GLY A 44 -17.66 -5.18 -15.39
C GLY A 44 -18.04 -6.37 -14.50
N PHE A 45 -17.12 -7.32 -14.31
CA PHE A 45 -17.32 -8.46 -13.41
C PHE A 45 -17.56 -8.02 -11.96
N LEU A 46 -16.71 -7.14 -11.43
CA LEU A 46 -16.81 -6.66 -10.05
C LEU A 46 -18.11 -5.88 -9.79
N THR A 47 -18.51 -5.05 -10.75
CA THR A 47 -19.78 -4.30 -10.69
C THR A 47 -20.98 -5.25 -10.73
N ALA A 48 -20.94 -6.28 -11.58
CA ALA A 48 -22.01 -7.29 -11.65
C ALA A 48 -22.14 -8.07 -10.34
N ILE A 49 -21.03 -8.49 -9.73
CA ILE A 49 -21.04 -9.15 -8.42
C ILE A 49 -21.63 -8.24 -7.34
N PHE A 50 -21.23 -6.96 -7.32
CA PHE A 50 -21.79 -5.99 -6.39
C PHE A 50 -23.31 -5.84 -6.56
N ALA A 51 -23.78 -5.67 -7.80
CA ALA A 51 -25.21 -5.56 -8.11
C ALA A 51 -26.00 -6.81 -7.71
N ILE A 52 -25.52 -8.00 -8.08
CA ILE A 52 -26.17 -9.28 -7.74
C ILE A 52 -26.23 -9.45 -6.22
N SER A 53 -25.16 -9.09 -5.49
CA SER A 53 -25.13 -9.24 -4.03
C SER A 53 -26.21 -8.40 -3.32
N LYS A 54 -26.51 -7.22 -3.88
CA LYS A 54 -27.53 -6.30 -3.36
C LYS A 54 -28.95 -6.80 -3.62
N GLU A 55 -29.16 -7.50 -4.72
CA GLU A 55 -30.45 -8.14 -5.02
C GLU A 55 -30.68 -9.41 -4.16
N LEU A 56 -29.61 -10.19 -3.93
CA LEU A 56 -29.69 -11.44 -3.17
C LEU A 56 -29.73 -11.22 -1.65
N SER A 57 -29.28 -10.07 -1.15
CA SER A 57 -29.19 -9.82 0.28
C SER A 57 -29.54 -8.39 0.64
N ILE A 58 -30.06 -8.21 1.86
CA ILE A 58 -30.44 -6.88 2.38
C ILE A 58 -29.19 -6.00 2.62
N LYS A 59 -27.99 -6.57 2.61
CA LYS A 59 -26.72 -5.88 2.89
C LYS A 59 -25.85 -5.83 1.64
N GLU A 60 -25.06 -4.78 1.50
CA GLU A 60 -24.10 -4.69 0.39
C GLU A 60 -22.91 -5.63 0.63
N ILE A 61 -22.38 -6.23 -0.44
CA ILE A 61 -21.16 -7.04 -0.35
C ILE A 61 -20.02 -6.20 0.21
N GLN A 62 -19.31 -6.75 1.19
CA GLN A 62 -18.14 -6.10 1.78
C GLN A 62 -16.83 -6.75 1.34
N VAL A 63 -16.86 -8.07 1.13
CA VAL A 63 -15.67 -8.87 0.80
C VAL A 63 -16.06 -10.02 -0.10
N MET A 64 -15.21 -10.29 -1.09
CA MET A 64 -15.16 -11.54 -1.85
C MET A 64 -13.78 -12.17 -1.67
N GLU A 65 -13.73 -13.36 -1.12
CA GLU A 65 -12.48 -14.12 -0.95
C GLU A 65 -12.33 -15.16 -2.04
N MET A 66 -11.13 -15.24 -2.62
CA MET A 66 -10.70 -16.25 -3.58
C MET A 66 -9.49 -17.01 -3.01
N ASP A 67 -8.85 -17.86 -3.83
CA ASP A 67 -7.75 -18.71 -3.35
C ASP A 67 -6.56 -17.90 -2.85
N ASP A 68 -6.08 -16.94 -3.65
CA ASP A 68 -4.87 -16.13 -3.34
C ASP A 68 -5.17 -14.64 -3.14
N ILE A 69 -6.40 -14.21 -3.43
CA ILE A 69 -6.79 -12.80 -3.39
C ILE A 69 -8.05 -12.58 -2.58
N LYS A 70 -8.17 -11.37 -2.06
CA LYS A 70 -9.34 -10.84 -1.38
C LYS A 70 -9.71 -9.52 -2.04
N VAL A 71 -10.98 -9.40 -2.41
CA VAL A 71 -11.55 -8.19 -2.99
C VAL A 71 -12.43 -7.54 -1.94
N ILE A 72 -12.09 -6.32 -1.56
CA ILE A 72 -12.76 -5.57 -0.51
C ILE A 72 -13.52 -4.43 -1.19
N TYR A 73 -14.79 -4.27 -0.84
CA TYR A 73 -15.70 -3.29 -1.43
C TYR A 73 -16.01 -2.20 -0.42
N ASP A 74 -16.15 -0.96 -0.87
CA ASP A 74 -16.79 0.14 -0.13
C ASP A 74 -17.57 1.01 -1.11
N SER A 75 -18.69 1.57 -0.68
CA SER A 75 -19.67 2.19 -1.59
C SER A 75 -20.22 3.47 -1.00
N VAL A 76 -20.27 4.50 -1.84
CA VAL A 76 -21.09 5.71 -1.63
C VAL A 76 -21.82 5.94 -2.95
N PRO A 77 -23.11 5.58 -3.05
CA PRO A 77 -23.83 5.67 -4.31
C PRO A 77 -23.72 7.07 -4.95
N PRO A 78 -23.46 7.16 -6.26
CA PRO A 78 -23.43 6.07 -7.24
C PRO A 78 -22.05 5.40 -7.44
N PHE A 79 -21.08 5.65 -6.57
CA PHE A 79 -19.70 5.19 -6.73
C PHE A 79 -19.37 3.97 -5.86
N LEU A 80 -18.46 3.16 -6.38
CA LEU A 80 -17.94 1.95 -5.77
C LEU A 80 -16.42 2.02 -5.76
N LEU A 81 -15.82 1.83 -4.59
CA LEU A 81 -14.38 1.67 -4.44
C LEU A 81 -14.08 0.22 -4.13
N ILE A 82 -13.06 -0.30 -4.80
CA ILE A 82 -12.66 -1.70 -4.67
C ILE A 82 -11.16 -1.76 -4.47
N LEU A 83 -10.73 -2.53 -3.48
CA LEU A 83 -9.33 -2.86 -3.25
C LEU A 83 -9.14 -4.36 -3.40
N THR A 84 -8.26 -4.75 -4.32
CA THR A 84 -7.80 -6.14 -4.45
C THR A 84 -6.49 -6.29 -3.71
N VAL A 85 -6.44 -7.20 -2.74
CA VAL A 85 -5.28 -7.47 -1.89
C VAL A 85 -4.96 -8.96 -1.89
N ASN A 86 -3.75 -9.32 -1.45
CA ASN A 86 -3.43 -10.71 -1.15
C ASN A 86 -4.27 -11.21 0.04
N LYS A 87 -4.57 -12.51 0.04
CA LYS A 87 -5.52 -13.12 1.00
C LYS A 87 -5.17 -12.94 2.48
N ASP A 88 -3.88 -12.88 2.78
CA ASP A 88 -3.33 -12.70 4.12
C ASP A 88 -3.54 -11.30 4.69
N ILE A 89 -3.89 -10.32 3.85
CA ILE A 89 -4.17 -8.96 4.28
C ILE A 89 -5.51 -8.89 5.01
N SER A 90 -5.52 -8.19 6.15
CA SER A 90 -6.72 -8.05 6.98
C SER A 90 -7.79 -7.21 6.29
N LEU A 91 -9.06 -7.48 6.65
CA LEU A 91 -10.18 -6.70 6.13
C LEU A 91 -10.11 -5.25 6.61
N GLU A 92 -9.72 -5.05 7.87
CA GLU A 92 -9.61 -3.75 8.52
C GLU A 92 -8.60 -2.85 7.80
N PHE A 93 -7.47 -3.41 7.34
CA PHE A 93 -6.49 -2.69 6.52
C PHE A 93 -7.14 -2.17 5.23
N GLY A 94 -7.80 -3.05 4.48
CA GLY A 94 -8.42 -2.66 3.21
C GLY A 94 -9.55 -1.66 3.40
N LYS A 95 -10.40 -1.85 4.41
CA LYS A 95 -11.46 -0.90 4.76
C LYS A 95 -10.93 0.47 5.17
N SER A 96 -9.81 0.53 5.90
CA SER A 96 -9.16 1.79 6.24
C SER A 96 -8.71 2.55 4.99
N ILE A 97 -8.07 1.86 4.03
CA ILE A 97 -7.64 2.46 2.76
C ILE A 97 -8.84 2.97 1.97
N LEU A 98 -9.88 2.16 1.83
CA LEU A 98 -11.07 2.52 1.06
C LEU A 98 -11.80 3.72 1.67
N SER A 99 -11.90 3.80 3.00
CA SER A 99 -12.53 4.93 3.68
C SER A 99 -11.76 6.24 3.50
N ASP A 100 -10.42 6.20 3.58
CA ASP A 100 -9.60 7.38 3.34
C ASP A 100 -9.63 7.82 1.86
N ALA A 101 -9.62 6.86 0.94
CA ALA A 101 -9.76 7.13 -0.50
C ALA A 101 -11.15 7.69 -0.83
N MET A 102 -12.20 7.22 -0.16
CA MET A 102 -13.56 7.74 -0.32
C MET A 102 -13.64 9.20 0.13
N LYS A 103 -13.15 9.52 1.34
CA LYS A 103 -13.15 10.90 1.84
C LYS A 103 -12.37 11.84 0.93
N LEU A 104 -11.25 11.36 0.39
CA LEU A 104 -10.47 12.12 -0.59
C LEU A 104 -11.30 12.37 -1.85
N PHE A 105 -11.93 11.33 -2.40
CA PHE A 105 -12.75 11.45 -3.59
C PHE A 105 -13.95 12.37 -3.38
N GLU A 106 -14.69 12.23 -2.28
CA GLU A 106 -15.82 13.12 -1.93
C GLU A 106 -15.37 14.59 -1.85
N GLY A 107 -14.24 14.86 -1.18
CA GLY A 107 -13.71 16.22 -1.08
C GLY A 107 -13.29 16.84 -2.42
N ILE A 108 -12.81 16.01 -3.36
CA ILE A 108 -12.53 16.44 -4.74
C ILE A 108 -13.83 16.64 -5.51
N TYR A 109 -14.74 15.66 -5.44
CA TYR A 109 -15.99 15.60 -6.17
C TYR A 109 -16.90 16.77 -5.83
N ASP A 110 -16.99 17.15 -4.56
CA ASP A 110 -17.77 18.31 -4.10
C ASP A 110 -17.27 19.63 -4.70
N GLY A 111 -15.99 19.69 -5.07
CA GLY A 111 -15.37 20.85 -5.73
C GLY A 111 -15.64 20.95 -7.23
N PHE A 112 -16.16 19.91 -7.87
CA PHE A 112 -16.46 19.92 -9.31
C PHE A 112 -17.78 20.65 -9.63
N SER A 113 -17.86 21.20 -10.83
CA SER A 113 -19.10 21.78 -11.35
C SER A 113 -20.13 20.67 -11.63
N GLU A 114 -21.41 21.03 -11.65
CA GLU A 114 -22.48 20.08 -11.98
C GLU A 114 -22.36 19.52 -13.41
N GLU A 115 -21.74 20.26 -14.33
CA GLU A 115 -21.43 19.81 -15.68
C GLU A 115 -20.44 18.62 -15.64
N VAL A 116 -19.33 18.77 -14.91
CA VAL A 116 -18.33 17.70 -14.74
C VAL A 116 -18.92 16.50 -14.01
N LYS A 117 -19.76 16.71 -13.01
CA LYS A 117 -20.41 15.61 -12.26
C LYS A 117 -21.39 14.81 -13.13
N ALA A 118 -22.02 15.45 -14.11
CA ALA A 118 -23.01 14.82 -14.99
C ALA A 118 -22.37 14.02 -16.13
N ASP A 119 -21.17 14.39 -16.59
CA ASP A 119 -20.42 13.66 -17.63
C ASP A 119 -19.26 12.84 -17.03
N LEU A 120 -19.40 11.52 -17.05
CA LEU A 120 -18.38 10.61 -16.50
C LEU A 120 -17.03 10.71 -17.24
N ASN A 121 -17.01 11.12 -18.51
CA ASN A 121 -15.75 11.32 -19.23
C ASN A 121 -15.02 12.56 -18.73
N ASP A 122 -15.75 13.65 -18.48
CA ASP A 122 -15.16 14.87 -17.92
C ASP A 122 -14.65 14.60 -16.50
N LEU A 123 -15.42 13.85 -15.69
CA LEU A 123 -14.98 13.41 -14.37
C LEU A 123 -13.70 12.57 -14.42
N ILE A 124 -13.57 11.65 -15.38
CA ILE A 124 -12.36 10.85 -15.60
C ILE A 124 -11.17 11.75 -15.91
N GLU A 125 -11.33 12.74 -16.80
CA GLU A 125 -10.25 13.65 -17.18
C GLU A 125 -9.81 14.54 -16.02
N GLU A 126 -10.75 15.09 -15.24
CA GLU A 126 -10.44 15.89 -14.06
C GLU A 126 -9.69 15.08 -12.98
N LEU A 127 -10.09 13.82 -12.74
CA LEU A 127 -9.37 12.93 -11.82
C LEU A 127 -7.95 12.62 -12.29
N LYS A 128 -7.70 12.56 -13.60
CA LYS A 128 -6.34 12.42 -14.16
C LYS A 128 -5.52 13.69 -13.96
N ILE A 129 -6.11 14.87 -14.20
CA ILE A 129 -5.44 16.17 -14.02
C ILE A 129 -5.00 16.35 -12.57
N LEU A 130 -5.85 15.97 -11.61
CA LEU A 130 -5.57 16.02 -10.18
C LEU A 130 -4.62 14.91 -9.68
N ASP A 131 -4.18 14.03 -10.58
CA ASP A 131 -3.35 12.87 -10.29
C ASP A 131 -3.89 12.04 -9.11
N PHE A 132 -5.18 11.73 -9.16
CA PHE A 132 -5.88 11.01 -8.08
C PHE A 132 -5.17 9.71 -7.69
N ASN A 133 -4.61 8.99 -8.68
CA ASN A 133 -3.84 7.77 -8.47
C ASN A 133 -2.60 7.98 -7.58
N SER A 134 -1.88 9.10 -7.74
CA SER A 134 -0.75 9.43 -6.86
C SER A 134 -1.19 9.74 -5.43
N GLN A 135 -2.39 10.29 -5.26
CA GLN A 135 -2.97 10.51 -3.93
C GLN A 135 -3.39 9.19 -3.27
N VAL A 136 -4.00 8.27 -4.03
CA VAL A 136 -4.30 6.90 -3.59
C VAL A 136 -3.00 6.17 -3.20
N ASP A 137 -1.93 6.31 -3.98
CA ASP A 137 -0.61 5.76 -3.65
C ASP A 137 -0.12 6.21 -2.27
N LYS A 138 -0.32 7.49 -1.91
CA LYS A 138 0.04 8.02 -0.58
C LYS A 138 -0.82 7.41 0.52
N ILE A 139 -2.12 7.20 0.29
CA ILE A 139 -3.03 6.57 1.24
C ILE A 139 -2.61 5.12 1.50
N VAL A 140 -2.38 4.34 0.43
CA VAL A 140 -1.94 2.95 0.54
C VAL A 140 -0.59 2.86 1.26
N ASN A 141 0.38 3.70 0.89
CA ASN A 141 1.70 3.71 1.54
C ASN A 141 1.60 4.07 3.03
N ARG A 142 0.72 5.01 3.40
CA ARG A 142 0.46 5.35 4.82
C ARG A 142 -0.14 4.17 5.56
N GLY A 143 -1.17 3.53 5.00
CA GLY A 143 -1.80 2.35 5.62
C GLY A 143 -0.81 1.21 5.82
N LEU A 144 0.07 0.95 4.85
CA LEU A 144 1.15 -0.02 4.98
C LEU A 144 2.07 0.33 6.15
N MET A 145 2.55 1.57 6.19
CA MET A 145 3.42 2.03 7.27
C MET A 145 2.76 1.92 8.64
N ASP A 146 1.48 2.25 8.76
CA ASP A 146 0.74 2.13 10.02
C ASP A 146 0.66 0.67 10.49
N GLU A 147 0.48 -0.29 9.57
CA GLU A 147 0.55 -1.73 9.88
C GLU A 147 1.94 -2.13 10.40
N TYR A 148 2.99 -1.70 9.69
CA TYR A 148 4.38 -1.95 10.10
C TYR A 148 4.72 -1.33 11.46
N PHE A 149 4.20 -0.15 11.77
CA PHE A 149 4.47 0.52 13.05
C PHE A 149 3.62 -0.02 14.21
N ARG A 150 2.47 -0.65 13.94
CA ARG A 150 1.73 -1.42 14.96
C ARG A 150 2.47 -2.70 15.37
N ASN A 151 3.25 -3.27 14.45
CA ASN A 151 4.13 -4.40 14.73
C ASN A 151 5.56 -4.10 14.24
N PRO A 152 6.36 -3.31 14.99
CA PRO A 152 7.71 -2.90 14.56
C PRO A 152 8.65 -4.06 14.22
N LEU A 153 8.39 -5.28 14.72
CA LEU A 153 9.13 -6.48 14.32
C LEU A 153 9.01 -6.79 12.83
N SER A 154 7.86 -6.52 12.22
CA SER A 154 7.67 -6.73 10.78
C SER A 154 8.60 -5.83 9.94
N ILE A 155 9.00 -4.67 10.46
CA ILE A 155 10.02 -3.81 9.82
C ILE A 155 11.37 -4.53 9.83
N VAL A 156 11.74 -5.12 10.98
CA VAL A 156 12.99 -5.88 11.12
C VAL A 156 12.98 -7.08 10.18
N ASP A 157 11.86 -7.81 10.10
CA ASP A 157 11.70 -8.97 9.22
C ASP A 157 11.86 -8.58 7.74
N GLU A 158 11.30 -7.44 7.31
CA GLU A 158 11.47 -6.94 5.94
C GLU A 158 12.90 -6.47 5.65
N MET A 159 13.55 -5.79 6.59
CA MET A 159 14.98 -5.44 6.46
C MET A 159 15.85 -6.70 6.38
N GLU A 160 15.56 -7.73 7.20
CA GLU A 160 16.26 -9.01 7.19
C GLU A 160 16.11 -9.72 5.85
N LYS A 161 14.87 -9.87 5.35
CA LYS A 161 14.60 -10.44 4.02
C LYS A 161 15.39 -9.70 2.94
N TYR A 162 15.40 -8.38 2.96
CA TYR A 162 16.14 -7.59 1.98
C TYR A 162 17.64 -7.82 2.06
N LEU A 163 18.25 -7.70 3.24
CA LEU A 163 19.69 -7.90 3.40
C LEU A 163 20.11 -9.34 3.08
N VAL A 164 19.31 -10.34 3.46
CA VAL A 164 19.54 -11.74 3.11
C VAL A 164 19.46 -11.95 1.60
N SER A 165 18.55 -11.28 0.90
CA SER A 165 18.47 -11.37 -0.57
C SER A 165 19.71 -10.81 -1.28
N LEU A 166 20.39 -9.83 -0.68
CA LEU A 166 21.60 -9.23 -1.23
C LEU A 166 22.88 -9.98 -0.82
N PHE A 167 22.91 -10.54 0.39
CA PHE A 167 24.15 -10.93 1.06
C PHE A 167 24.11 -12.34 1.67
N GLY A 168 23.00 -13.07 1.53
CA GLY A 168 22.82 -14.40 2.12
C GLY A 168 22.88 -14.37 3.65
N SER A 169 23.59 -15.33 4.24
CA SER A 169 23.75 -15.44 5.70
C SER A 169 24.38 -14.20 6.34
N MET A 170 25.24 -13.48 5.60
CA MET A 170 25.83 -12.23 6.09
C MET A 170 24.76 -11.16 6.40
N GLY A 171 23.70 -11.09 5.60
CA GLY A 171 22.59 -10.16 5.85
C GLY A 171 21.89 -10.45 7.17
N LYS A 172 21.69 -11.74 7.49
CA LYS A 172 21.10 -12.19 8.74
C LYS A 172 21.98 -11.85 9.95
N GLU A 173 23.29 -12.12 9.88
CA GLU A 173 24.24 -11.78 10.94
C GLU A 173 24.25 -10.27 11.25
N ILE A 174 24.13 -9.43 10.22
CA ILE A 174 24.09 -7.96 10.38
C ILE A 174 22.84 -7.54 11.15
N ILE A 175 21.67 -8.10 10.83
CA ILE A 175 20.44 -7.82 11.58
C ILE A 175 20.54 -8.30 13.03
N GLU A 176 20.96 -9.55 13.25
CA GLU A 176 21.04 -10.12 14.60
C GLU A 176 22.00 -9.34 15.50
N SER A 177 23.17 -8.98 14.98
CA SER A 177 24.17 -8.19 15.72
C SER A 177 23.70 -6.75 15.98
N SER A 178 23.02 -6.13 15.02
CA SER A 178 22.47 -4.78 15.18
C SER A 178 21.32 -4.76 16.19
N MET A 179 20.41 -5.74 16.13
CA MET A 179 19.29 -5.87 17.06
C MET A 179 19.75 -6.10 18.50
N THR A 180 20.77 -6.94 18.70
CA THR A 180 21.34 -7.21 20.03
C THR A 180 21.90 -5.95 20.71
N LYS A 181 22.41 -4.99 19.92
CA LYS A 181 22.92 -3.71 20.43
C LYS A 181 21.82 -2.71 20.83
N ILE A 182 20.63 -2.82 20.24
CA ILE A 182 19.50 -1.91 20.50
C ILE A 182 18.69 -2.40 21.69
N SER A 183 18.26 -3.66 21.61
CA SER A 183 17.34 -4.26 22.54
C SER A 183 17.88 -5.62 22.91
N LYS A 184 18.08 -5.87 24.22
CA LYS A 184 18.50 -7.19 24.72
C LYS A 184 17.59 -8.32 24.22
N PHE A 185 16.34 -8.00 23.87
CA PHE A 185 15.37 -8.93 23.28
C PHE A 185 14.66 -8.31 22.07
N ARG A 186 14.59 -9.05 20.96
CA ARG A 186 13.88 -8.66 19.71
C ARG A 186 12.45 -8.18 20.00
N ALA A 187 11.75 -8.84 20.94
CA ALA A 187 10.38 -8.50 21.35
C ALA A 187 10.19 -7.08 21.90
N ASN A 188 11.26 -6.39 22.30
CA ASN A 188 11.20 -5.03 22.84
C ASN A 188 11.45 -3.95 21.78
N PHE A 189 11.57 -4.32 20.49
CA PHE A 189 11.82 -3.37 19.42
C PHE A 189 10.60 -2.49 19.17
N GLN A 190 10.80 -1.17 19.20
CA GLN A 190 9.76 -0.16 19.01
C GLN A 190 10.05 0.69 17.77
N LYS A 191 9.06 1.46 17.31
CA LYS A 191 9.16 2.34 16.14
C LYS A 191 10.34 3.32 16.25
N GLU A 192 10.59 3.84 17.44
CA GLU A 192 11.64 4.82 17.72
C GLU A 192 13.05 4.23 17.51
N ASN A 193 13.17 2.90 17.49
CA ASN A 193 14.42 2.20 17.29
C ASN A 193 14.79 2.00 15.81
N VAL A 194 13.88 2.30 14.86
CA VAL A 194 14.12 2.04 13.43
C VAL A 194 15.34 2.79 12.90
N GLU A 195 15.50 4.08 13.22
CA GLU A 195 16.66 4.86 12.74
C GLU A 195 17.97 4.38 13.38
N GLN A 196 17.92 4.00 14.65
CA GLN A 196 19.06 3.43 15.35
C GLN A 196 19.48 2.09 14.72
N LEU A 197 18.50 1.25 14.34
CA LEU A 197 18.75 0.00 13.64
C LEU A 197 19.41 0.22 12.29
N VAL A 198 18.89 1.14 11.47
CA VAL A 198 19.47 1.44 10.16
C VAL A 198 20.90 1.97 10.29
N SER A 199 21.18 2.79 11.30
CA SER A 199 22.53 3.30 11.58
C SER A 199 23.53 2.19 11.98
N LEU A 200 23.10 1.23 12.80
CA LEU A 200 23.92 0.07 13.20
C LEU A 200 24.16 -0.91 12.03
N ILE A 201 23.16 -1.06 11.15
CA ILE A 201 23.31 -1.81 9.90
C ILE A 201 24.36 -1.14 9.02
N GLU A 202 24.33 0.19 8.87
CA GLU A 202 25.31 0.94 8.08
C GLU A 202 26.74 0.79 8.60
N GLU A 203 26.93 0.89 9.91
CA GLU A 203 28.22 0.65 10.58
C GLU A 203 28.74 -0.76 10.29
N SER A 204 27.86 -1.76 10.39
CA SER A 204 28.20 -3.17 10.20
C SER A 204 28.51 -3.49 8.74
N LEU A 205 27.73 -2.96 7.79
CA LEU A 205 27.97 -3.09 6.36
C LEU A 205 29.26 -2.41 5.95
N SER A 206 29.54 -1.20 6.44
CA SER A 206 30.74 -0.43 6.07
C SER A 206 32.06 -1.12 6.46
N ARG A 207 32.01 -2.07 7.39
CA ARG A 207 33.16 -2.94 7.74
C ARG A 207 33.33 -4.14 6.82
N LYS A 208 32.27 -4.55 6.12
CA LYS A 208 32.22 -5.77 5.30
C LYS A 208 32.21 -5.48 3.79
N ILE A 209 31.72 -4.32 3.39
CA ILE A 209 31.60 -3.90 1.99
C ILE A 209 32.08 -2.46 1.79
N ASN A 210 32.09 -1.97 0.54
CA ASN A 210 32.45 -0.59 0.24
C ASN A 210 31.51 0.40 0.97
N PRO A 211 32.02 1.41 1.70
CA PRO A 211 31.20 2.35 2.45
C PRO A 211 30.14 3.10 1.63
N SER A 212 30.44 3.42 0.37
CA SER A 212 29.45 4.07 -0.52
C SER A 212 28.28 3.14 -0.83
N GLN A 213 28.54 1.84 -1.02
CA GLN A 213 27.48 0.84 -1.23
C GLN A 213 26.65 0.62 0.04
N ALA A 214 27.31 0.58 1.20
CA ALA A 214 26.64 0.50 2.49
C ALA A 214 25.66 1.67 2.67
N SER A 215 26.13 2.90 2.41
CA SER A 215 25.33 4.11 2.54
C SER A 215 24.14 4.14 1.56
N ILE A 216 24.32 3.69 0.31
CA ILE A 216 23.21 3.59 -0.66
C ILE A 216 22.13 2.63 -0.15
N ILE A 217 22.52 1.46 0.36
CA ILE A 217 21.59 0.44 0.86
C ILE A 217 20.84 0.96 2.09
N THR A 218 21.54 1.56 3.05
CA THR A 218 20.88 2.07 4.26
C THR A 218 20.03 3.31 3.97
N GLN A 219 20.39 4.14 3.00
CA GLN A 219 19.53 5.23 2.55
C GLN A 219 18.22 4.71 1.95
N GLN A 220 18.22 3.59 1.22
CA GLN A 220 16.98 2.95 0.75
C GLN A 220 16.10 2.46 1.90
N LEU A 221 16.71 1.87 2.95
CA LEU A 221 15.98 1.48 4.16
C LEU A 221 15.37 2.70 4.85
N ARG A 222 16.15 3.77 5.06
CA ARG A 222 15.66 5.04 5.62
C ARG A 222 14.49 5.56 4.80
N ASN A 223 14.67 5.75 3.50
CA ASN A 223 13.65 6.31 2.61
C ASN A 223 12.35 5.48 2.59
N THR A 224 12.43 4.18 2.83
CA THR A 224 11.25 3.30 2.87
C THR A 224 10.48 3.48 4.18
N PHE A 225 11.15 3.52 5.32
CA PHE A 225 10.50 3.53 6.64
C PHE A 225 10.38 4.92 7.29
N SER A 226 10.95 5.98 6.71
CA SER A 226 10.85 7.35 7.24
C SER A 226 9.70 8.17 6.62
N GLN A 227 8.90 7.59 5.72
CA GLN A 227 7.86 8.31 4.94
C GLN A 227 6.73 8.94 5.77
N GLN A 228 6.61 8.65 7.07
CA GLN A 228 5.62 9.32 7.93
C GLN A 228 5.99 10.77 8.31
N ASN A 229 7.27 11.15 8.30
CA ASN A 229 7.69 12.46 8.83
C ASN A 229 7.36 13.66 7.92
N ASN A 230 7.00 13.41 6.65
CA ASN A 230 6.70 14.47 5.69
C ASN A 230 5.21 14.74 5.47
N ILE A 231 4.32 13.95 6.08
CA ILE A 231 2.87 14.04 5.84
C ILE A 231 2.17 14.88 6.92
N ASN A 232 2.70 14.94 8.15
CA ASN A 232 2.12 15.74 9.24
C ASN A 232 2.57 17.21 9.24
N LYS A 233 3.14 17.70 8.14
CA LYS A 233 3.66 19.07 7.98
C LYS A 233 3.04 19.86 6.83
N SER A 234 2.03 19.31 6.14
CA SER A 234 1.26 19.99 5.08
C SER A 234 -0.17 20.20 5.52
#